data_AF-A0A9W8CMV2-F1
#
_entry.id   AF-A0A9W8CMV2-F1
#
_cell.length_a   1.000
_cell.length_b   1.000
_cell.length_c   1.000
_cell.angle_alpha   90.00
_cell.angle_beta   90.00
_cell.angle_gamma   90.00
#
_symmetry.space_group_name_H-M   'P 1'
#
loop_
_entity.id
_entity.type
_entity.pdbx_description
1 polymer ?
#
loop_
_entity_poly.entity_id
_entity_poly.type
_entity_poly.pdbx_seq_one_letter_code
_entity_poly.pdbx_strand_id
1 'polypeptide(L)'
;MVCVVCHESVLVSKSPLATAAASRISCRPAALGCGHTFHKECIDTWFRTSRNSSCPICHAPHAGPVLSLFIELDDAEQSPSARMPRSARSDVSSNASTRGPGTRRGRNVDDLASDLESLSIEEEGDRYMLDFYGGDISFMHAVHDNHVSTLYEEISELEETMADMLHDHDTEMDAIKESMAALNEQVGTKDRMLANINAKLEDEKARNAQLAGEIERLRVLSDKHRTHISSLQRALNKSRTYSIY
;
A
#
# COMPACT_ATOMS: atom_id res chain seq x y z
N MET A 1 -15.98 8.53 2.93
CA MET A 1 -17.06 8.93 1.98
C MET A 1 -17.03 7.98 0.80
N VAL A 2 -18.11 7.23 0.57
CA VAL A 2 -18.20 6.19 -0.48
C VAL A 2 -19.15 6.67 -1.58
N CYS A 3 -18.81 6.43 -2.84
CA CYS A 3 -19.68 6.73 -3.97
C CYS A 3 -20.80 5.68 -4.03
N VAL A 4 -22.06 6.07 -3.90
CA VAL A 4 -23.19 5.12 -3.95
C VAL A 4 -23.45 4.51 -5.35
N VAL A 5 -22.77 5.01 -6.38
CA VAL A 5 -22.92 4.51 -7.76
C VAL A 5 -21.97 3.35 -8.03
N CYS A 6 -20.75 3.37 -7.49
CA CYS A 6 -19.74 2.33 -7.70
C CYS A 6 -19.24 1.64 -6.42
N HIS A 7 -19.68 2.11 -5.25
CA HIS A 7 -19.28 1.67 -3.91
C HIS A 7 -17.79 1.82 -3.57
N GLU A 8 -17.04 2.62 -4.33
CA GLU A 8 -15.63 2.94 -4.04
C GLU A 8 -15.48 4.28 -3.31
N SER A 9 -14.36 4.44 -2.60
CA SER A 9 -13.99 5.69 -1.94
C SER A 9 -13.90 6.85 -2.94
N VAL A 10 -14.60 7.95 -2.64
CA VAL A 10 -14.62 9.16 -3.49
C VAL A 10 -13.26 9.89 -3.48
N LEU A 11 -12.44 9.65 -2.44
CA LEU A 11 -11.20 10.39 -2.15
C LEU A 11 -9.91 9.62 -2.44
N VAL A 12 -9.98 8.32 -2.73
CA VAL A 12 -8.77 7.50 -2.88
C VAL A 12 -8.59 7.16 -4.36
N SER A 13 -7.58 7.77 -4.99
CA SER A 13 -7.06 7.26 -6.26
C SER A 13 -6.33 5.95 -5.96
N LYS A 14 -6.80 4.83 -6.51
CA LYS A 14 -6.04 3.56 -6.45
C LYS A 14 -4.63 3.80 -7.01
N SER A 15 -3.64 3.32 -6.27
CA SER A 15 -2.22 3.33 -6.65
C SER A 15 -2.00 2.65 -8.01
N PRO A 16 -0.96 3.04 -8.78
CA PRO A 16 -0.75 2.56 -10.14
C PRO A 16 -0.30 1.09 -10.26
N LEU A 17 -0.36 0.29 -9.19
CA LEU A 17 0.05 -1.12 -9.20
C LEU A 17 -1.10 -2.13 -9.34
N ALA A 18 -2.35 -1.70 -9.48
CA ALA A 18 -3.46 -2.62 -9.77
C ALA A 18 -3.53 -2.92 -11.28
N THR A 19 -3.33 -4.19 -11.60
CA THR A 19 -3.42 -4.90 -12.88
C THR A 19 -4.38 -4.34 -13.95
N ALA A 20 -3.91 -4.41 -15.20
CA ALA A 20 -4.39 -3.72 -16.40
C ALA A 20 -5.74 -4.18 -17.00
N ALA A 21 -6.78 -4.45 -16.20
CA ALA A 21 -8.10 -4.83 -16.74
C ALA A 21 -9.33 -4.22 -16.04
N ALA A 22 -9.17 -3.41 -14.99
CA ALA A 22 -10.29 -2.66 -14.40
C ALA A 22 -10.22 -1.19 -14.85
N SER A 23 -11.28 -0.73 -15.50
CA SER A 23 -11.44 0.60 -16.10
C SER A 23 -10.78 1.73 -15.31
N ARG A 24 -9.89 2.45 -16.01
CA ARG A 24 -9.31 3.74 -15.60
C ARG A 24 -10.42 4.79 -15.52
N ILE A 25 -11.21 4.77 -14.45
CA ILE A 25 -12.03 5.92 -14.07
C ILE A 25 -11.07 6.88 -13.40
N SER A 26 -10.79 8.01 -14.07
CA SER A 26 -10.07 9.11 -13.45
C SER A 26 -10.85 9.56 -12.22
N CYS A 27 -10.47 9.13 -11.01
CA CYS A 27 -11.23 9.41 -9.79
C CYS A 27 -11.24 10.90 -9.46
N ARG A 28 -12.07 11.68 -10.15
CA ARG A 28 -12.23 13.10 -9.89
C ARG A 28 -13.50 13.29 -9.07
N PRO A 29 -13.39 13.67 -7.78
CA PRO A 29 -14.56 13.90 -6.96
C PRO A 29 -15.35 15.08 -7.51
N ALA A 30 -16.67 14.97 -7.48
CA ALA A 30 -17.59 15.99 -7.92
C ALA A 30 -18.80 16.09 -6.97
N ALA A 31 -19.26 17.30 -6.72
CA ALA A 31 -20.43 17.59 -5.91
C ALA A 31 -21.59 18.09 -6.77
N LEU A 32 -22.79 17.65 -6.44
CA LEU A 32 -24.02 18.23 -6.98
C LEU A 32 -24.43 19.46 -6.15
N GLY A 33 -25.34 20.28 -6.69
CA GLY A 33 -25.88 21.45 -5.98
C GLY A 33 -26.61 21.14 -4.66
N CYS A 34 -26.93 19.86 -4.40
CA CYS A 34 -27.46 19.39 -3.13
C CYS A 34 -26.38 19.03 -2.09
N GLY A 35 -25.09 19.15 -2.42
CA GLY A 35 -23.96 18.85 -1.53
C GLY A 35 -23.48 17.40 -1.54
N HIS A 36 -24.19 16.48 -2.20
CA HIS A 36 -23.76 15.08 -2.31
C HIS A 36 -22.61 14.90 -3.30
N THR A 37 -21.62 14.09 -2.91
CA THR A 37 -20.36 13.88 -3.65
C THR A 37 -20.27 12.50 -4.28
N PHE A 38 -19.79 12.43 -5.52
CA PHE A 38 -19.61 11.21 -6.32
C PHE A 38 -18.33 11.31 -7.16
N HIS A 39 -17.89 10.22 -7.78
CA HIS A 39 -16.94 10.36 -8.90
C HIS A 39 -17.65 11.02 -10.09
N LYS A 40 -16.96 11.94 -10.75
CA LYS A 40 -17.50 12.72 -11.88
C LYS A 40 -18.06 11.81 -12.97
N GLU A 41 -17.34 10.76 -13.31
CA GLU A 41 -17.71 9.80 -14.35
C GLU A 41 -18.93 8.98 -13.94
N CYS A 42 -19.01 8.59 -12.66
CA CYS A 42 -20.14 7.84 -12.13
C CYS A 42 -21.43 8.66 -12.19
N ILE A 43 -21.36 9.94 -11.80
CA ILE A 43 -22.54 10.80 -11.83
C ILE A 43 -22.91 11.24 -13.26
N ASP A 44 -21.93 11.43 -14.15
CA ASP A 44 -22.17 11.71 -15.57
C ASP A 44 -22.85 10.51 -16.26
N THR A 45 -22.42 9.29 -15.95
CA THR A 45 -23.03 8.05 -16.48
C THR A 45 -24.45 7.87 -15.94
N TRP A 46 -24.65 8.16 -14.66
CA TRP A 46 -25.97 8.15 -14.03
C TRP A 46 -26.92 9.10 -14.77
N PHE A 47 -26.54 10.36 -15.01
CA PHE A 47 -27.39 11.31 -15.73
C PHE A 47 -27.65 10.96 -17.19
N ARG A 48 -26.75 10.21 -17.85
CA ARG A 48 -26.98 9.70 -19.21
C ARG A 48 -27.99 8.55 -19.24
N THR A 49 -28.06 7.77 -18.16
CA THR A 49 -28.87 6.54 -18.09
C THR A 49 -30.22 6.80 -17.42
N SER A 50 -30.27 7.71 -16.45
CA SER A 50 -31.49 8.08 -15.74
C SER A 50 -32.33 9.03 -16.57
N ARG A 51 -33.64 8.78 -16.63
CA ARG A 51 -34.60 9.61 -17.36
C ARG A 51 -34.68 11.05 -16.82
N ASN A 52 -34.32 11.23 -15.55
CA ASN A 52 -34.33 12.52 -14.85
C ASN A 52 -32.92 12.79 -14.31
N SER A 53 -32.41 14.02 -14.48
CA SER A 53 -31.14 14.48 -13.90
C SER A 53 -31.28 14.73 -12.39
N SER A 54 -31.57 13.68 -11.63
CA SER A 54 -31.80 13.75 -10.18
C SER A 54 -30.65 13.13 -9.39
N CYS A 55 -30.36 13.68 -8.21
CA CYS A 55 -29.37 13.11 -7.29
C CYS A 55 -29.73 11.67 -6.88
N PRO A 56 -28.80 10.70 -6.90
CA PRO A 56 -29.04 9.33 -6.45
C PRO A 56 -29.41 9.19 -4.96
N ILE A 57 -29.06 10.18 -4.14
CA ILE A 57 -29.24 10.11 -2.67
C ILE A 57 -30.53 10.81 -2.26
N CYS A 58 -30.74 12.05 -2.69
CA CYS A 58 -31.88 12.85 -2.25
C CYS A 58 -32.95 13.08 -3.32
N HIS A 59 -32.75 12.57 -4.55
CA HIS A 59 -33.65 12.74 -5.69
C HIS A 59 -33.97 14.19 -6.09
N ALA A 60 -33.26 15.17 -5.51
CA ALA A 60 -33.42 16.57 -5.89
C ALA A 60 -33.03 16.78 -7.36
N PRO A 61 -33.79 17.59 -8.12
CA PRO A 61 -33.49 17.89 -9.51
C PRO A 61 -32.19 18.70 -9.60
N HIS A 62 -31.29 18.28 -10.49
CA HIS A 62 -30.05 18.99 -10.78
C HIS A 62 -30.26 19.88 -12.01
N ALA A 63 -30.16 21.19 -11.81
CA ALA A 63 -30.36 22.22 -12.83
C ALA A 63 -29.11 23.07 -13.10
N GLY A 64 -27.91 22.50 -12.94
CA GLY A 64 -26.65 23.22 -13.09
C GLY A 64 -25.49 22.33 -13.53
N PRO A 65 -24.27 22.87 -13.65
CA PRO A 65 -23.08 22.08 -13.93
C PRO A 65 -22.65 21.27 -12.70
N VAL A 66 -22.13 20.07 -12.93
CA VAL A 66 -21.48 19.24 -11.92
C VAL A 66 -20.19 19.91 -11.46
N LEU A 67 -20.11 20.29 -10.17
CA LEU A 67 -18.96 21.00 -9.63
C LEU A 67 -17.84 20.00 -9.34
N SER A 68 -16.74 20.08 -10.09
CA SER A 68 -15.55 19.26 -9.83
C SER A 68 -14.85 19.80 -8.59
N LEU A 69 -14.69 18.96 -7.58
CA LEU A 69 -13.94 19.31 -6.38
C LEU A 69 -12.46 19.17 -6.67
N PHE A 70 -11.70 20.22 -6.38
CA PHE A 70 -10.24 20.19 -6.38
C PHE A 70 -9.82 20.08 -4.93
N ILE A 71 -9.25 18.94 -4.57
CA ILE A 71 -8.64 18.73 -3.26
C ILE A 71 -7.15 18.68 -3.53
N GLU A 72 -6.44 19.76 -3.18
CA GLU A 72 -4.99 19.73 -3.08
C GLU A 72 -4.66 18.87 -1.87
N LEU A 73 -4.28 17.62 -2.13
CA LEU A 73 -3.72 16.75 -1.11
C LEU A 73 -2.24 17.12 -1.02
N ASP A 74 -1.90 17.99 -0.06
CA ASP A 74 -0.50 18.21 0.31
C ASP A 74 0.04 16.90 0.90
N ASP A 75 0.88 16.20 0.15
CA ASP A 75 1.73 15.11 0.65
C ASP A 75 2.79 15.69 1.59
N ALA A 76 2.36 16.12 2.78
CA ALA A 76 3.23 16.61 3.83
C ALA A 76 3.29 15.59 4.96
N GLU A 77 4.23 14.65 4.84
CA GLU A 77 4.80 13.94 5.98
C GLU A 77 5.50 14.95 6.91
N GLN A 78 4.79 15.45 7.92
CA GLN A 78 5.39 15.87 9.19
C GLN A 78 4.30 16.21 10.21
N SER A 79 4.34 15.49 11.34
CA SER A 79 3.63 15.89 12.56
C SER A 79 4.04 17.30 12.98
N PRO A 80 3.07 18.09 13.45
CA PRO A 80 3.30 18.71 14.74
C PRO A 80 2.12 18.49 15.70
N SER A 81 2.50 17.98 16.87
CA SER A 81 1.89 18.27 18.16
C SER A 81 1.37 19.71 18.23
N ALA A 82 0.07 19.90 18.50
CA ALA A 82 -0.41 20.72 19.62
C ALA A 82 -1.92 21.05 19.52
N ARG A 83 -2.56 20.86 20.67
CA ARG A 83 -3.67 21.66 21.24
C ARG A 83 -5.08 21.48 20.67
N MET A 84 -5.90 20.92 21.55
CA MET A 84 -7.35 21.05 21.60
C MET A 84 -7.85 22.49 21.39
N PRO A 85 -9.09 22.62 20.90
CA PRO A 85 -10.05 23.54 21.47
C PRO A 85 -11.15 22.80 22.23
N ARG A 86 -11.46 23.36 23.40
CA ARG A 86 -12.61 23.05 24.24
C ARG A 86 -13.90 23.64 23.65
N SER A 87 -15.01 23.00 24.03
CA SER A 87 -16.37 23.55 24.19
C SER A 87 -17.29 23.62 22.96
N ALA A 88 -18.32 22.78 22.99
CA ALA A 88 -19.73 23.15 22.90
C ALA A 88 -20.56 21.94 23.37
N ARG A 89 -20.83 21.79 24.68
CA ARG A 89 -22.16 22.07 25.27
C ARG A 89 -23.26 22.30 24.23
N SER A 90 -23.97 21.23 23.89
CA SER A 90 -25.28 21.27 23.27
C SER A 90 -26.30 20.85 24.31
N ASP A 91 -26.98 21.87 24.85
CA ASP A 91 -28.17 21.76 25.67
C ASP A 91 -29.29 21.07 24.86
N VAL A 92 -29.67 19.85 25.25
CA VAL A 92 -30.97 19.27 24.85
C VAL A 92 -31.96 19.64 25.93
N SER A 93 -32.60 20.76 25.68
CA SER A 93 -33.82 21.21 26.32
C SER A 93 -34.97 20.36 25.77
N SER A 94 -35.48 19.42 26.57
CA SER A 94 -36.77 18.76 26.34
C SER A 94 -37.71 19.13 27.47
N ASN A 95 -38.60 20.05 27.11
CA ASN A 95 -39.67 20.67 27.88
C ASN A 95 -40.35 19.77 28.92
N ALA A 96 -40.19 20.14 30.18
CA ALA A 96 -41.17 19.89 31.23
C ALA A 96 -42.44 20.70 30.92
N SER A 97 -43.52 20.04 30.50
CA SER A 97 -44.85 20.63 30.46
C SER A 97 -45.52 20.50 31.83
N THR A 98 -45.43 21.57 32.61
CA THR A 98 -46.33 21.86 33.72
C THR A 98 -47.73 22.17 33.17
N ARG A 99 -48.69 21.25 33.40
CA ARG A 99 -50.13 21.54 33.29
C ARG A 99 -50.76 21.51 34.68
N GLY A 100 -51.64 22.48 34.91
CA GLY A 100 -52.07 22.96 36.23
C GLY A 100 -52.94 22.01 37.06
N PRO A 101 -53.19 22.39 38.33
CA PRO A 101 -53.98 21.61 39.27
C PRO A 101 -55.48 21.83 39.01
N GLY A 102 -56.13 20.83 38.41
CA GLY A 102 -57.58 20.79 38.19
C GLY A 102 -58.30 20.10 39.34
N THR A 103 -58.97 20.90 40.16
CA THR A 103 -60.21 20.60 40.91
C THR A 103 -60.56 19.13 41.21
N ARG A 104 -60.43 18.76 42.49
CA ARG A 104 -61.07 17.59 43.09
C ARG A 104 -62.60 17.73 43.01
N ARG A 105 -63.23 16.97 42.11
CA ARG A 105 -64.65 16.62 42.16
C ARG A 105 -64.71 15.12 42.47
N GLY A 106 -65.39 14.76 43.55
CA GLY A 106 -65.49 13.38 44.03
C GLY A 106 -65.98 12.46 42.92
N ARG A 107 -65.14 11.50 42.53
CA ARG A 107 -65.56 10.39 41.68
C ARG A 107 -66.40 9.46 42.53
N ASN A 108 -67.53 9.06 41.97
CA ASN A 108 -68.40 8.07 42.58
C ASN A 108 -67.66 6.72 42.57
N VAL A 109 -67.87 5.88 43.58
CA VAL A 109 -67.20 4.57 43.72
C VAL A 109 -67.48 3.65 42.53
N ASP A 110 -68.57 3.90 41.80
CA ASP A 110 -68.95 3.15 40.61
C ASP A 110 -68.08 3.49 39.36
N ASP A 111 -67.59 4.73 39.22
CA ASP A 111 -66.71 5.11 38.09
C ASP A 111 -65.29 4.52 38.25
N LEU A 112 -64.84 4.37 39.50
CA LEU A 112 -63.53 3.79 39.81
C LEU A 112 -63.50 2.27 39.54
N ALA A 113 -64.65 1.60 39.63
CA ALA A 113 -64.79 0.17 39.32
C ALA A 113 -64.70 -0.08 37.80
N SER A 114 -65.33 0.75 36.97
CA SER A 114 -65.18 0.66 35.51
C SER A 114 -63.78 1.02 35.02
N ASP A 115 -63.11 1.98 35.66
CA ASP A 115 -61.69 2.26 35.39
C ASP A 115 -60.80 1.07 35.77
N LEU A 116 -61.06 0.40 36.91
CA LEU A 116 -60.31 -0.80 37.33
C LEU A 116 -60.52 -2.01 36.40
N GLU A 117 -61.74 -2.19 35.91
CA GLU A 117 -62.09 -3.29 35.00
C GLU A 117 -61.54 -3.04 33.58
N SER A 118 -61.48 -1.78 33.13
CA SER A 118 -60.81 -1.41 31.87
C SER A 118 -59.29 -1.61 31.94
N LEU A 119 -58.66 -1.23 33.07
CA LEU A 119 -57.23 -1.47 33.29
C LEU A 119 -56.90 -2.96 33.40
N SER A 120 -57.79 -3.77 33.97
CA SER A 120 -57.63 -5.24 34.02
C SER A 120 -57.62 -5.86 32.62
N ILE A 121 -58.44 -5.35 31.69
CA ILE A 121 -58.49 -5.85 30.30
C ILE A 121 -57.27 -5.36 29.51
N GLU A 122 -56.79 -4.14 29.76
CA GLU A 122 -55.55 -3.60 29.15
C GLU A 122 -54.31 -4.37 29.63
N GLU A 123 -54.18 -4.70 30.92
CA GLU A 123 -53.07 -5.50 31.45
C GLU A 123 -53.01 -6.92 30.86
N GLU A 124 -54.16 -7.52 30.56
CA GLU A 124 -54.23 -8.88 29.99
C GLU A 124 -53.89 -8.88 28.48
N GLY A 125 -54.25 -7.81 27.76
CA GLY A 125 -53.82 -7.56 26.39
C GLY A 125 -52.32 -7.28 26.25
N ASP A 126 -51.77 -6.48 27.16
CA ASP A 126 -50.33 -6.17 27.19
C ASP A 126 -49.49 -7.41 27.53
N ARG A 127 -49.99 -8.30 28.41
CA ARG A 127 -49.32 -9.56 28.72
C ARG A 127 -49.26 -10.50 27.52
N TYR A 128 -50.34 -10.60 26.74
CA TYR A 128 -50.38 -11.40 25.52
C TYR A 128 -49.43 -10.85 24.44
N MET A 129 -49.33 -9.52 24.31
CA MET A 129 -48.39 -8.89 23.38
C MET A 129 -46.93 -9.08 23.81
N LEU A 130 -46.62 -9.03 25.12
CA LEU A 130 -45.27 -9.31 25.61
C LEU A 130 -44.83 -10.74 25.34
N ASP A 131 -45.71 -11.72 25.49
CA ASP A 131 -45.40 -13.13 25.18
C ASP A 131 -45.22 -13.35 23.66
N PHE A 132 -46.01 -12.66 22.84
CA PHE A 132 -45.88 -12.71 21.38
C PHE A 132 -44.54 -12.13 20.90
N TYR A 133 -44.12 -10.97 21.42
CA TYR A 133 -42.81 -10.38 21.08
C TYR A 133 -41.63 -11.04 21.80
N GLY A 134 -41.84 -11.64 22.98
CA GLY A 134 -40.80 -12.35 23.74
C GLY A 134 -40.31 -13.62 23.03
N GLY A 135 -41.21 -14.30 22.31
CA GLY A 135 -40.86 -15.42 21.42
C GLY A 135 -39.94 -14.99 20.28
N ASP A 136 -40.25 -13.87 19.62
CA ASP A 136 -39.46 -13.32 18.51
C ASP A 136 -38.07 -12.85 18.97
N ILE A 137 -37.96 -12.25 20.16
CA ILE A 137 -36.67 -11.84 20.74
C ILE A 137 -35.80 -13.06 21.04
N SER A 138 -36.38 -14.12 21.61
CA SER A 138 -35.64 -15.35 21.94
C SER A 138 -35.12 -16.06 20.69
N PHE A 139 -35.92 -16.10 19.62
CA PHE A 139 -35.49 -16.64 18.33
C PHE A 139 -34.36 -15.81 17.72
N MET A 140 -34.48 -14.48 17.71
CA MET A 140 -33.43 -13.59 17.18
C MET A 140 -32.13 -13.69 17.97
N HIS A 141 -32.18 -13.84 19.30
CA HIS A 141 -30.99 -14.09 20.11
C HIS A 141 -30.34 -15.44 19.75
N ALA A 142 -31.12 -16.51 19.61
CA ALA A 142 -30.56 -17.81 19.23
C ALA A 142 -29.90 -17.80 17.83
N VAL A 143 -30.49 -17.08 16.87
CA VAL A 143 -29.89 -16.89 15.54
C VAL A 143 -28.60 -16.07 15.64
N HIS A 144 -28.62 -14.99 16.42
CA HIS A 144 -27.44 -14.15 16.64
C HIS A 144 -26.31 -14.93 17.32
N ASP A 145 -26.61 -15.72 18.36
CA ASP A 145 -25.61 -16.52 19.07
C ASP A 145 -24.97 -17.59 18.17
N ASN A 146 -25.76 -18.20 17.28
CA ASN A 146 -25.23 -19.13 16.27
C ASN A 146 -24.31 -18.39 15.29
N HIS A 147 -24.75 -17.25 14.74
CA HIS A 147 -23.94 -16.45 13.83
C HIS A 147 -22.63 -15.97 14.49
N VAL A 148 -22.71 -15.53 15.75
CA VAL A 148 -21.53 -15.11 16.52
C VAL A 148 -20.59 -16.29 16.73
N SER A 149 -21.11 -17.48 17.03
CA SER A 149 -20.30 -18.70 17.17
C SER A 149 -19.58 -19.07 15.88
N THR A 150 -20.28 -19.04 14.74
CA THR A 150 -19.67 -19.27 13.41
C THR A 150 -18.58 -18.23 13.10
N LEU A 151 -18.83 -16.95 13.36
CA LEU A 151 -17.83 -15.91 13.15
C LEU A 151 -16.59 -16.09 14.03
N TYR A 152 -16.75 -16.57 15.27
CA TYR A 152 -15.60 -16.89 16.13
C TYR A 152 -14.78 -18.06 15.59
N GLU A 153 -15.42 -19.11 15.06
CA GLU A 153 -14.72 -20.23 14.40
C GLU A 153 -13.96 -19.74 13.17
N GLU A 154 -14.60 -18.95 12.30
CA GLU A 154 -13.95 -18.38 11.10
C GLU A 154 -12.77 -17.47 11.47
N ILE A 155 -12.90 -16.64 12.51
CA ILE A 155 -11.78 -15.81 13.00
C ILE A 155 -10.64 -16.68 13.51
N SER A 156 -10.93 -17.74 14.25
CA SER A 156 -9.92 -18.66 14.77
C SER A 156 -9.15 -19.36 13.64
N GLU A 157 -9.85 -19.82 12.60
CA GLU A 157 -9.22 -20.44 11.43
C GLU A 157 -8.36 -19.43 10.64
N LEU A 158 -8.83 -18.19 10.49
CA LEU A 158 -8.07 -17.12 9.85
C LEU A 158 -6.81 -16.74 10.64
N GLU A 159 -6.87 -16.74 11.97
CA GLU A 159 -5.72 -16.48 12.82
C GLU A 159 -4.66 -17.59 12.71
N GLU A 160 -5.09 -18.86 12.69
CA GLU A 160 -4.19 -20.00 12.51
C GLU A 160 -3.51 -19.98 11.13
N THR A 161 -4.30 -19.78 10.06
CA THR A 161 -3.74 -19.70 8.70
C THR A 161 -2.79 -18.51 8.53
N MET A 162 -3.05 -17.37 9.18
CA MET A 162 -2.14 -16.24 9.17
C MET A 162 -0.84 -16.53 9.93
N ALA A 163 -0.93 -17.24 11.06
CA ALA A 163 0.26 -17.65 11.80
C ALA A 163 1.14 -18.61 10.99
N ASP A 164 0.53 -19.57 10.29
CA ASP A 164 1.24 -20.50 9.40
C ASP A 164 1.91 -19.77 8.23
N MET A 165 1.20 -18.85 7.56
CA MET A 165 1.78 -18.04 6.49
C MET A 165 2.95 -17.17 6.96
N LEU A 166 2.86 -16.60 8.17
CA LEU A 166 3.97 -15.83 8.76
C LEU A 166 5.17 -16.72 9.07
N HIS A 167 4.92 -17.92 9.60
CA HIS A 167 5.98 -18.90 9.85
C HIS A 167 6.68 -19.31 8.56
N ASP A 168 5.92 -19.68 7.52
CA ASP A 168 6.46 -20.05 6.21
C ASP A 168 7.30 -18.91 5.63
N HIS A 169 6.79 -17.67 5.67
CA HIS A 169 7.53 -16.50 5.21
C HIS A 169 8.85 -16.31 5.98
N ASP A 170 8.86 -16.48 7.30
CA ASP A 170 10.08 -16.39 8.10
C ASP A 170 11.10 -17.48 7.71
N THR A 171 10.63 -18.71 7.45
CA THR A 171 11.52 -19.78 6.96
C THR A 171 12.11 -19.48 5.58
N GLU A 172 11.31 -18.93 4.67
CA GLU A 172 11.78 -18.50 3.35
C GLU A 172 12.80 -17.35 3.48
N MET A 173 12.54 -16.38 4.35
CA MET A 173 13.48 -15.28 4.60
C MET A 173 14.80 -15.77 5.17
N ASP A 174 14.78 -16.75 6.08
CA ASP A 174 16.01 -17.32 6.63
C ASP A 174 16.79 -18.15 5.59
N ALA A 175 16.09 -18.91 4.73
CA ALA A 175 16.72 -19.61 3.61
C ALA A 175 17.38 -18.64 2.61
N ILE A 176 16.72 -17.50 2.32
CA ILE A 176 17.28 -16.45 1.46
C ILE A 176 18.52 -15.82 2.11
N LYS A 177 18.48 -15.53 3.41
CA LYS A 177 19.65 -14.98 4.14
C LYS A 177 20.84 -15.93 4.10
N GLU A 178 20.60 -17.23 4.31
CA GLU A 178 21.66 -18.25 4.23
C GLU A 178 22.25 -18.34 2.82
N SER A 179 21.38 -18.36 1.79
CA SER A 179 21.80 -18.33 0.39
C SER A 179 22.64 -17.08 0.06
N MET A 180 22.23 -15.91 0.56
CA MET A 180 22.95 -14.65 0.37
C MET A 180 24.32 -14.66 1.07
N ALA A 181 24.41 -15.24 2.27
CA ALA A 181 25.67 -15.40 2.99
C ALA A 181 26.65 -16.31 2.24
N ALA A 182 26.17 -17.44 1.73
CA ALA A 182 26.98 -18.37 0.93
C ALA A 182 27.48 -17.73 -0.37
N LEU A 183 26.63 -16.94 -1.05
CA LEU A 183 27.02 -16.21 -2.25
C LEU A 183 28.08 -15.15 -1.95
N ASN A 184 27.94 -14.42 -0.84
CA ASN A 184 28.91 -13.41 -0.43
C ASN A 184 30.28 -14.03 -0.11
N GLU A 185 30.30 -15.20 0.55
CA GLU A 185 31.54 -15.96 0.75
C GLU A 185 32.17 -16.36 -0.58
N GLN A 186 31.37 -16.86 -1.53
CA GLN A 186 31.85 -17.22 -2.87
C GLN A 186 32.44 -16.01 -3.61
N VAL A 187 31.78 -14.85 -3.56
CA VAL A 187 32.31 -13.60 -4.14
C VAL A 187 33.66 -13.25 -3.50
N GLY A 188 33.76 -13.32 -2.18
CA GLY A 188 35.02 -13.08 -1.47
C GLY A 188 36.14 -14.07 -1.85
N THR A 189 35.84 -15.33 -2.13
CA THR A 189 36.85 -16.29 -2.64
C THR A 189 37.32 -15.91 -4.05
N LYS A 190 36.40 -15.51 -4.93
CA LYS A 190 36.72 -15.09 -6.30
C LYS A 190 37.55 -13.81 -6.32
N ASP A 191 37.27 -12.85 -5.44
CA ASP A 191 38.06 -11.61 -5.32
C ASP A 191 39.51 -11.90 -4.92
N ARG A 192 39.72 -12.83 -3.97
CA ARG A 192 41.09 -13.28 -3.61
C ARG A 192 41.79 -13.96 -4.78
N MET A 193 41.09 -14.78 -5.55
CA MET A 193 41.65 -15.41 -6.74
C MET A 193 42.03 -14.36 -7.80
N LEU A 194 41.16 -13.38 -8.06
CA LEU A 194 41.43 -12.28 -8.99
C LEU A 194 42.63 -11.45 -8.54
N ALA A 195 42.75 -11.15 -7.25
CA ALA A 195 43.92 -10.46 -6.70
C ALA A 195 45.22 -11.25 -6.93
N ASN A 196 45.20 -12.57 -6.73
CA ASN A 196 46.36 -13.44 -7.00
C ASN A 196 46.73 -13.46 -8.49
N ILE A 197 45.74 -13.59 -9.38
CA ILE A 197 45.96 -13.57 -10.83
C ILE A 197 46.55 -12.23 -11.28
N ASN A 198 46.02 -11.11 -10.77
CA ASN A 198 46.54 -9.78 -11.08
C ASN A 198 47.98 -9.59 -10.59
N ALA A 199 48.33 -10.06 -9.39
CA ALA A 199 49.71 -10.03 -8.91
C ALA A 199 50.65 -10.82 -9.84
N LYS A 200 50.26 -12.04 -10.24
CA LYS A 200 51.03 -12.84 -11.20
C LYS A 200 51.17 -12.16 -12.57
N LEU A 201 50.12 -11.49 -13.02
CA LEU A 201 50.13 -10.75 -14.27
C LEU A 201 51.14 -9.60 -14.23
N GLU A 202 51.20 -8.85 -13.13
CA GLU A 202 52.19 -7.77 -12.96
C GLU A 202 53.62 -8.32 -12.88
N ASP A 203 53.84 -9.45 -12.20
CA ASP A 203 55.15 -10.12 -12.17
C ASP A 203 55.60 -10.58 -13.57
N GLU A 204 54.69 -11.13 -14.38
CA GLU A 204 54.96 -11.50 -15.77
C GLU A 204 55.24 -10.27 -16.64
N LYS A 205 54.50 -9.16 -16.46
CA LYS A 205 54.76 -7.90 -17.16
C LYS A 205 56.15 -7.36 -16.82
N ALA A 206 56.56 -7.42 -15.55
CA ALA A 206 57.89 -7.00 -15.12
C ALA A 206 58.99 -7.88 -15.75
N ARG A 207 58.81 -9.20 -15.78
CA ARG A 207 59.74 -10.12 -16.46
C ARG A 207 59.83 -9.85 -17.96
N ASN A 208 58.71 -9.62 -18.62
CA ASN A 208 58.69 -9.28 -20.05
C ASN A 208 59.38 -7.95 -20.33
N ALA A 209 59.21 -6.94 -19.48
CA ALA A 209 59.91 -5.67 -19.61
C ALA A 209 61.43 -5.85 -19.45
N GLN A 210 61.88 -6.69 -18.51
CA GLN A 210 63.29 -7.01 -18.34
C GLN A 210 63.86 -7.74 -19.58
N LEU A 211 63.16 -8.74 -20.10
CA LEU A 211 63.56 -9.45 -21.32
C LEU A 211 63.62 -8.53 -22.53
N ALA A 212 62.66 -7.61 -22.67
CA ALA A 212 62.68 -6.61 -23.73
C ALA A 212 63.93 -5.70 -23.64
N GLY A 213 64.31 -5.28 -22.43
CA GLY A 213 65.53 -4.53 -22.19
C GLY A 213 66.81 -5.31 -22.56
N GLU A 214 66.84 -6.61 -22.26
CA GLU A 214 67.99 -7.46 -22.59
C GLU A 214 68.11 -7.71 -24.10
N ILE A 215 66.99 -7.94 -24.78
CA ILE A 215 66.94 -8.03 -26.25
C ILE A 215 67.53 -6.76 -26.89
N GLU A 216 67.19 -5.58 -26.36
CA GLU A 216 67.71 -4.32 -26.89
C GLU A 216 69.23 -4.17 -26.67
N ARG A 217 69.74 -4.57 -25.50
CA ARG A 217 71.19 -4.61 -25.26
C ARG A 217 71.92 -5.52 -26.24
N LEU A 218 71.38 -6.71 -26.49
CA LEU A 218 71.94 -7.67 -27.43
C LEU A 218 71.91 -7.14 -28.88
N ARG A 219 70.85 -6.42 -29.27
CA ARG A 219 70.79 -5.74 -30.57
C ARG A 219 71.91 -4.70 -30.72
N VAL A 220 72.09 -3.84 -29.73
CA VAL A 220 73.17 -2.83 -29.73
C VAL A 220 74.55 -3.49 -29.82
N LEU A 221 74.78 -4.59 -29.09
CA LEU A 221 76.03 -5.33 -29.15
C LEU A 221 76.25 -5.96 -30.54
N SER A 222 75.20 -6.54 -31.12
CA SER A 222 75.24 -7.11 -32.48
C SER A 222 75.60 -6.05 -33.52
N ASP A 223 75.02 -4.85 -33.44
CA ASP A 223 75.35 -3.75 -34.35
C ASP A 223 76.81 -3.26 -34.20
N LYS A 224 77.33 -3.24 -32.97
CA LYS A 224 78.77 -2.97 -32.73
C LYS A 224 79.65 -4.04 -33.37
N HIS A 225 79.32 -5.32 -33.21
CA HIS A 225 80.06 -6.40 -33.88
C HIS A 225 79.99 -6.28 -35.41
N ARG A 226 78.81 -5.99 -35.96
CA ARG A 226 78.61 -5.79 -37.41
C ARG A 226 79.50 -4.68 -37.95
N THR A 227 79.51 -3.51 -37.30
CA THR A 227 80.34 -2.36 -37.71
C THR A 227 81.84 -2.63 -37.57
N HIS A 228 82.26 -3.37 -36.54
CA HIS A 228 83.64 -3.81 -36.38
C HIS A 228 84.07 -4.77 -37.50
N ILE A 229 83.26 -5.79 -37.79
CA ILE A 229 83.49 -6.74 -38.89
C ILE A 229 83.63 -6.00 -40.22
N SER A 230 82.70 -5.08 -40.55
CA SER A 230 82.78 -4.29 -41.77
C SER A 230 84.04 -3.42 -41.84
N SER A 231 84.55 -2.95 -40.71
CA SER A 231 85.79 -2.17 -40.65
C SER A 231 87.02 -3.04 -40.88
N LEU A 232 87.08 -4.23 -40.28
CA LEU A 232 88.13 -5.22 -40.55
C LEU A 232 88.14 -5.67 -42.02
N GLN A 233 86.96 -5.93 -42.61
CA GLN A 233 86.84 -6.27 -44.03
C GLN A 233 87.39 -5.16 -44.93
N ARG A 234 87.09 -3.90 -44.63
CA ARG A 234 87.65 -2.74 -45.36
C ARG A 234 89.18 -2.66 -45.22
N ALA A 235 89.73 -2.88 -44.02
CA ALA A 235 91.17 -2.88 -43.79
C ALA A 235 91.88 -4.00 -44.57
N LEU A 236 91.31 -5.21 -44.57
CA LEU A 236 91.81 -6.36 -45.34
C LEU A 236 91.78 -6.12 -46.85
N ASN A 237 90.70 -5.53 -47.36
CA ASN A 237 90.62 -5.20 -48.79
C ASN A 237 91.67 -4.15 -49.18
N LYS A 238 91.91 -3.16 -48.32
CA LYS A 238 92.93 -2.13 -48.53
C LYS A 238 94.36 -2.71 -48.52
N SER A 239 94.69 -3.62 -47.60
CA SER A 239 96.01 -4.27 -47.60
C SER A 239 96.21 -5.15 -48.83
N ARG A 240 95.16 -5.84 -49.29
CA ARG A 240 95.21 -6.66 -50.51
C ARG A 240 95.48 -5.82 -51.76
N THR A 241 94.93 -4.62 -51.86
CA THR A 241 95.23 -3.72 -52.98
C THR A 241 96.67 -3.22 -53.00
N TYR A 242 97.32 -3.06 -51.84
CA TYR A 242 98.73 -2.65 -51.77
C TYR A 242 99.71 -3.78 -52.13
N SER A 243 99.31 -5.04 -52.03
CA SER A 243 100.18 -6.18 -52.35
C SER A 243 100.32 -6.48 -53.85
N ILE A 244 99.57 -5.78 -54.72
CA ILE A 244 99.54 -6.01 -56.18
C ILE A 244 100.37 -4.96 -56.95
N TYR A 245 100.80 -3.90 -56.27
CA TYR A 245 101.69 -2.85 -56.81
C TYR A 245 103.10 -3.02 -56.24
#